data_AF-A0A256ZUW5-F1
#
_entry.id   AF-A0A256ZUW5-F1
#
_cell.length_a   1.000
_cell.length_b   1.000
_cell.length_c   1.000
_cell.angle_alpha   90.00
_cell.angle_beta   90.00
_cell.angle_gamma   90.00
#
_symmetry.space_group_name_H-M   'P 1'
#
loop_
_entity.id
_entity.type
_entity.pdbx_description
1 polymer ?
#
loop_
_entity_poly.entity_id
_entity_poly.type
_entity_poly.pdbx_seq_one_letter_code
_entity_poly.pdbx_strand_id
1 'polypeptide(L)'
;MATITEMPPEWQKFRYRGKTLEELLNMPLDELIKLLPARARRSLLRGIKPKQRILLEKIRKYKKLGIKKPIKTHVRDMIILPEMVGVTIAVYNGKEFIPVQITPWMIGHYS
;
A
#
# COMPACT_ATOMS: atom_id res chain seq x y z
N MET A 1 15.42 -11.71 -9.13
CA MET A 1 16.09 -10.55 -9.76
C MET A 1 15.10 -9.84 -10.67
N ALA A 2 14.39 -8.85 -10.12
CA ALA A 2 13.58 -7.92 -10.89
C ALA A 2 14.21 -6.54 -10.72
N THR A 3 14.43 -5.89 -11.84
CA THR A 3 15.24 -4.70 -12.07
C THR A 3 14.79 -3.46 -11.29
N ILE A 4 15.75 -2.74 -10.71
CA ILE A 4 15.60 -1.45 -10.00
C ILE A 4 15.40 -0.26 -11.00
N THR A 5 15.33 -0.52 -12.31
CA THR A 5 15.44 0.51 -13.37
C THR A 5 14.15 1.23 -13.80
N GLU A 6 12.98 0.94 -13.22
CA GLU A 6 11.72 1.66 -13.55
C GLU A 6 11.17 2.57 -12.43
N MET A 7 11.90 2.76 -11.33
CA MET A 7 11.46 3.67 -10.26
C MET A 7 12.01 5.09 -10.50
N PRO A 8 11.18 6.15 -10.44
CA PRO A 8 11.67 7.52 -10.43
C PRO A 8 12.74 7.69 -9.34
N PRO A 9 13.84 8.41 -9.59
CA PRO A 9 14.96 8.57 -8.64
C PRO A 9 14.54 9.06 -7.24
N GLU A 10 13.39 9.71 -7.15
CA GLU A 10 12.80 10.22 -5.92
C GLU A 10 12.39 9.12 -4.93
N TRP A 11 11.94 7.95 -5.42
CA TRP A 11 11.48 6.85 -4.55
C TRP A 11 12.64 6.09 -3.92
N GLN A 12 13.82 6.16 -4.53
CA GLN A 12 15.02 5.47 -4.05
C GLN A 12 15.61 6.14 -2.79
N LYS A 13 15.35 7.44 -2.60
CA LYS A 13 15.75 8.20 -1.40
C LYS A 13 14.73 8.10 -0.27
N PHE A 14 13.59 7.44 -0.49
CA PHE A 14 12.53 7.37 0.49
C PHE A 14 12.96 6.57 1.72
N ARG A 15 12.79 7.19 2.90
CA ARG A 15 12.96 6.55 4.20
C ARG A 15 11.70 6.71 5.02
N TYR A 16 11.12 5.60 5.45
CA TYR A 16 10.02 5.61 6.41
C TYR A 16 10.56 5.31 7.80
N ARG A 17 10.52 6.29 8.71
CA ARG A 17 11.02 6.15 10.10
C ARG A 17 12.41 5.52 10.17
N GLY A 18 13.30 5.93 9.27
CA GLY A 18 14.68 5.46 9.19
C GLY A 18 14.92 4.21 8.35
N LYS A 19 13.88 3.52 7.89
CA LYS A 19 13.98 2.29 7.07
C LYS A 19 13.80 2.57 5.59
N THR A 20 14.55 1.85 4.75
CA THR A 20 14.43 1.92 3.29
C THR A 20 13.20 1.17 2.80
N LEU A 21 12.76 1.44 1.57
CA LEU A 21 11.60 0.75 0.99
C LEU A 21 11.82 -0.78 0.87
N GLU A 22 13.05 -1.20 0.55
CA GLU A 22 13.41 -2.61 0.43
C GLU A 22 13.35 -3.32 1.79
N GLU A 23 13.85 -2.67 2.84
CA GLU A 23 13.72 -3.14 4.21
C GLU A 23 12.25 -3.29 4.64
N LEU A 24 11.40 -2.31 4.32
CA LEU A 24 9.97 -2.36 4.66
C LEU A 24 9.22 -3.49 3.95
N LEU A 25 9.67 -3.91 2.75
CA LEU A 25 9.07 -5.00 1.99
C LEU A 25 9.47 -6.38 2.54
N ASN A 26 10.70 -6.50 3.06
CA ASN A 26 11.24 -7.76 3.55
C ASN A 26 10.89 -8.02 5.03
N MET A 27 10.45 -7.00 5.78
CA MET A 27 10.08 -7.14 7.17
C MET A 27 8.74 -7.85 7.39
N PRO A 28 8.60 -8.62 8.48
CA PRO A 28 7.32 -9.20 8.86
C PRO A 28 6.31 -8.11 9.29
N LEU A 29 5.03 -8.41 9.11
CA LEU A 29 3.93 -7.48 9.40
C LEU A 29 3.94 -6.98 10.86
N ASP A 30 4.37 -7.83 11.80
CA ASP A 30 4.42 -7.50 13.24
C ASP A 30 5.41 -6.39 13.57
N GLU A 31 6.55 -6.36 12.88
CA GLU A 31 7.53 -5.28 13.02
C GLU A 31 7.04 -3.99 12.34
N LEU A 32 6.38 -4.14 11.18
CA LEU A 32 5.78 -3.00 10.49
C LEU A 32 4.71 -2.31 11.35
N ILE A 33 3.89 -3.08 12.08
CA ILE A 33 2.84 -2.54 12.96
C ILE A 33 3.42 -1.62 14.05
N LYS A 34 4.61 -1.94 14.59
CA LYS A 34 5.28 -1.10 15.61
C LYS A 34 5.74 0.24 15.05
N LEU A 35 6.05 0.28 13.75
CA LEU A 35 6.48 1.49 13.05
C LEU A 35 5.31 2.33 12.57
N LEU A 36 4.07 1.88 12.65
CA LEU A 36 2.93 2.66 12.17
C LEU A 36 2.39 3.64 13.24
N PRO A 37 1.72 4.73 12.84
CA PRO A 37 1.02 5.62 13.76
C PRO A 37 -0.04 4.88 14.59
N ALA A 38 -0.36 5.40 15.79
CA ALA A 38 -1.24 4.74 16.76
C ALA A 38 -2.58 4.28 16.18
N ARG A 39 -3.22 5.08 15.31
CA ARG A 39 -4.49 4.74 14.65
C ARG A 39 -4.34 3.53 13.73
N ALA A 40 -3.30 3.51 12.90
CA ALA A 40 -3.02 2.42 11.96
C ALA A 40 -2.68 1.11 12.71
N ARG A 41 -1.83 1.22 13.75
CA ARG A 41 -1.52 0.11 14.66
C ARG A 41 -2.79 -0.46 15.32
N ARG A 42 -3.68 0.38 15.85
CA ARG A 42 -4.95 -0.05 16.45
C ARG A 42 -5.84 -0.79 15.45
N SER A 43 -5.91 -0.31 14.20
CA SER A 43 -6.71 -0.95 13.15
C SER A 43 -6.17 -2.35 12.82
N LEU A 44 -4.86 -2.48 12.63
CA LEU A 44 -4.23 -3.77 12.33
C LEU A 44 -4.32 -4.77 13.50
N LEU A 45 -4.15 -4.30 14.74
CA LEU A 45 -4.29 -5.14 15.95
C LEU A 45 -5.72 -5.65 16.17
N ARG A 46 -6.74 -4.87 15.79
CA ARG A 46 -8.14 -5.28 15.87
C ARG A 46 -8.52 -6.28 14.78
N GLY A 47 -7.70 -6.43 13.76
CA GLY A 47 -7.92 -7.33 12.63
C GLY A 47 -8.41 -6.62 11.38
N ILE A 48 -8.05 -7.22 10.24
CA ILE A 48 -8.39 -6.73 8.90
C ILE A 48 -9.84 -7.14 8.58
N LYS A 49 -10.66 -6.18 8.17
CA LYS A 49 -12.04 -6.45 7.76
C LYS A 49 -12.09 -7.34 6.50
N PRO A 50 -13.15 -8.14 6.29
CA PRO A 50 -13.27 -9.01 5.12
C PRO A 50 -13.09 -8.29 3.77
N LYS A 51 -13.64 -7.08 3.63
CA LYS A 51 -13.52 -6.26 2.41
C LYS A 51 -12.07 -5.83 2.13
N GLN A 52 -11.32 -5.49 3.18
CA GLN A 52 -9.90 -5.12 3.06
C GLN A 52 -9.04 -6.33 2.64
N ARG A 53 -9.37 -7.53 3.15
CA ARG A 53 -8.71 -8.78 2.74
C ARG A 53 -8.90 -9.07 1.26
N ILE A 54 -10.14 -8.90 0.74
CA ILE A 54 -10.43 -9.07 -0.68
C ILE A 54 -9.63 -8.07 -1.54
N LEU A 55 -9.51 -6.82 -1.09
CA LEU A 55 -8.70 -5.82 -1.78
C LEU A 55 -7.21 -6.20 -1.79
N LEU A 56 -6.67 -6.65 -0.66
CA LEU A 56 -5.28 -7.10 -0.57
C LEU A 56 -5.00 -8.28 -1.52
N GLU A 57 -5.91 -9.25 -1.58
CA GLU A 57 -5.77 -10.40 -2.49
C GLU A 57 -5.80 -9.96 -3.96
N LYS A 58 -6.69 -9.03 -4.32
CA LYS A 58 -6.71 -8.43 -5.66
C LYS A 58 -5.39 -7.73 -5.98
N ILE A 59 -4.85 -6.94 -5.05
CA ILE A 59 -3.58 -6.24 -5.24
C ILE A 59 -2.44 -7.24 -5.46
N ARG A 60 -2.37 -8.33 -4.67
CA ARG A 60 -1.35 -9.37 -4.85
C ARG A 60 -1.45 -10.07 -6.20
N LYS A 61 -2.66 -10.35 -6.68
CA LYS A 61 -2.90 -10.92 -8.02
C LYS A 61 -2.43 -9.97 -9.13
N TYR A 62 -2.77 -8.69 -9.04
CA TYR A 62 -2.39 -7.69 -10.05
C TYR A 62 -0.89 -7.45 -10.09
N LYS A 63 -0.23 -7.42 -8.92
CA LYS A 63 1.23 -7.31 -8.82
C LYS A 63 1.93 -8.52 -9.45
N LYS A 64 1.41 -9.74 -9.22
CA LYS A 64 1.93 -10.96 -9.85
C LYS A 64 1.75 -10.96 -11.37
N LEU A 65 0.66 -10.39 -11.88
CA LEU A 65 0.37 -10.29 -13.31
C LEU A 65 1.07 -9.11 -14.00
N GLY A 66 1.71 -8.20 -13.25
CA GLY A 66 2.34 -6.99 -13.80
C GLY A 66 1.35 -5.97 -14.39
N ILE A 67 0.06 -6.10 -14.10
CA ILE A 67 -0.99 -5.28 -14.72
C ILE A 67 -1.12 -3.94 -13.98
N LYS A 68 -0.75 -2.83 -14.63
CA LYS A 68 -0.88 -1.45 -14.11
C LYS A 68 -2.32 -0.88 -14.19
N LYS A 69 -3.36 -1.74 -14.25
CA LYS A 69 -4.77 -1.29 -14.35
C LYS A 69 -5.28 -0.75 -13.02
N PRO A 70 -6.11 0.31 -13.02
CA PRO A 70 -6.65 0.87 -11.79
C PRO A 70 -7.61 -0.11 -11.10
N ILE A 71 -7.34 -0.42 -9.82
CA ILE A 71 -8.19 -1.30 -9.02
C ILE A 71 -9.29 -0.47 -8.37
N LYS A 72 -10.55 -0.72 -8.72
CA LYS A 72 -11.70 -0.03 -8.12
C LYS A 72 -11.95 -0.52 -6.69
N THR A 73 -12.05 0.41 -5.75
CA THR A 73 -12.37 0.14 -4.34
C THR A 73 -13.44 1.09 -3.82
N HIS A 74 -14.33 0.54 -2.97
CA HIS A 74 -15.26 1.31 -2.13
C HIS A 74 -14.76 1.44 -0.68
N VAL A 75 -13.66 0.78 -0.37
CA VAL A 75 -13.07 0.72 0.97
C VAL A 75 -12.15 1.94 1.10
N ARG A 76 -12.51 2.87 1.99
CA ARG A 76 -11.77 4.11 2.29
C ARG A 76 -11.01 4.08 3.63
N ASP A 77 -11.08 2.94 4.31
CA ASP A 77 -10.49 2.72 5.64
C ASP A 77 -9.31 1.74 5.56
N MET A 78 -8.76 1.52 4.36
CA MET A 78 -7.58 0.69 4.16
C MET A 78 -6.31 1.48 4.45
N ILE A 79 -5.38 0.87 5.18
CA ILE A 79 -4.04 1.42 5.39
C ILE A 79 -3.17 1.05 4.19
N ILE A 80 -2.45 2.03 3.66
CA ILE A 80 -1.51 1.83 2.57
C ILE A 80 -0.28 1.09 3.12
N LEU A 81 -0.12 -0.15 2.67
CA LEU A 81 1.01 -1.00 3.01
C LEU A 81 2.16 -0.84 1.99
N PRO A 82 3.42 -1.08 2.38
CA PRO A 82 4.56 -1.06 1.46
C PRO A 82 4.38 -1.96 0.23
N GLU A 83 3.67 -3.08 0.37
CA GLU A 83 3.35 -4.00 -0.73
C GLU A 83 2.60 -3.32 -1.90
N MET A 84 1.85 -2.24 -1.63
CA MET A 84 0.93 -1.57 -2.54
C MET A 84 1.55 -0.41 -3.33
N VAL A 85 2.81 -0.08 -3.06
CA VAL A 85 3.52 1.01 -3.74
C VAL A 85 3.60 0.71 -5.24
N GLY A 86 3.30 1.72 -6.07
CA GLY A 86 3.30 1.60 -7.53
C GLY A 86 1.99 1.08 -8.14
N VAL A 87 0.99 0.73 -7.32
CA VAL A 87 -0.34 0.34 -7.79
C VAL A 87 -1.26 1.57 -7.88
N THR A 88 -2.07 1.63 -8.94
CA THR A 88 -3.13 2.64 -9.07
C THR A 88 -4.43 2.11 -8.46
N ILE A 89 -4.94 2.80 -7.45
CA ILE A 89 -6.21 2.46 -6.79
C ILE A 89 -7.25 3.53 -7.15
N ALA A 90 -8.38 3.08 -7.68
CA ALA A 90 -9.54 3.93 -7.96
C ALA A 90 -10.46 3.95 -6.75
N VAL A 91 -10.41 5.03 -5.96
CA VAL A 91 -11.19 5.20 -4.72
C VAL A 91 -12.54 5.85 -5.04
N TYR A 92 -13.62 5.25 -4.57
CA TYR A 92 -14.97 5.79 -4.75
C TYR A 92 -15.26 6.96 -3.79
N ASN A 93 -15.65 8.12 -4.32
CA ASN A 93 -16.00 9.29 -3.52
C ASN A 93 -17.52 9.49 -3.33
N GLY A 94 -18.37 8.58 -3.81
CA GLY A 94 -19.84 8.71 -3.74
C GLY A 94 -20.51 9.09 -5.07
N LYS A 95 -19.73 9.50 -6.07
CA LYS A 95 -20.20 9.79 -7.43
C LYS A 95 -19.35 9.06 -8.46
N GLU A 96 -18.03 9.28 -8.40
CA GLU A 96 -17.06 8.74 -9.35
C GLU A 96 -15.91 8.03 -8.63
N PHE A 97 -15.16 7.25 -9.40
CA PHE A 97 -13.93 6.58 -8.98
C PHE A 97 -12.73 7.44 -9.35
N ILE A 98 -12.03 7.96 -8.35
CA ILE A 98 -10.84 8.79 -8.56
C ILE A 98 -9.62 7.87 -8.55
N PRO A 99 -8.86 7.77 -9.66
CA PRO A 99 -7.63 6.99 -9.70
C PRO A 99 -6.53 7.73 -8.94
N VAL A 100 -6.02 7.10 -7.88
CA VAL A 100 -4.88 7.55 -7.08
C VAL A 100 -3.73 6.59 -7.31
N GLN A 101 -2.60 7.10 -7.78
CA GLN A 101 -1.36 6.34 -7.88
C GLN A 101 -0.66 6.35 -6.51
N ILE A 102 -0.39 5.17 -5.95
CA ILE A 102 0.25 5.07 -4.63
C ILE A 102 1.74 5.35 -4.78
N THR A 103 2.19 6.39 -4.09
CA THR A 103 3.60 6.74 -3.94
C THR A 103 4.13 6.26 -2.58
N PRO A 104 5.45 6.05 -2.41
CA PRO A 104 6.03 5.61 -1.14
C PRO A 104 5.73 6.54 0.05
N TRP A 105 5.61 7.85 -0.21
CA TRP A 105 5.30 8.87 0.80
C TRP A 105 3.95 8.66 1.50
N MET A 106 3.05 7.91 0.87
CA MET A 106 1.69 7.64 1.36
C MET A 106 1.63 6.44 2.32
N ILE A 107 2.75 5.75 2.59
CA ILE A 107 2.78 4.60 3.51
C ILE A 107 2.30 5.02 4.90
N GLY A 108 1.39 4.22 5.47
CA GLY A 108 0.80 4.46 6.78
C GLY A 108 -0.36 5.46 6.81
N HIS A 109 -0.71 6.07 5.67
CA HIS A 109 -1.96 6.82 5.51
C HIS A 109 -3.12 5.90 5.13
N TYR A 110 -4.33 6.43 5.28
CA TYR A 110 -5.55 5.77 4.82
C TYR A 110 -5.85 6.21 3.38
N SER A 111 -6.28 5.25 2.55
CA SER A 111 -6.69 5.47 1.15
C SER A 111 -8.17 5.80 1.02
#